data_AF-A0A972NCA8-F1
#
_entry.id   AF-A0A972NCA8-F1
#
_cell.length_a   1.000
_cell.length_b   1.000
_cell.length_c   1.000
_cell.angle_alpha   90.00
_cell.angle_beta   90.00
_cell.angle_gamma   90.00
#
_symmetry.space_group_name_H-M   'P 1'
#
loop_
_entity.id
_entity.type
_entity.pdbx_description
1 polymer ?
#
loop_
_entity_poly.entity_id
_entity_poly.type
_entity_poly.pdbx_seq_one_letter_code
_entity_poly.pdbx_strand_id
1 'polypeptide(L)'
;MPKPLQKFLGGRAVPAEKFSPAELRIDLKSAARLGDPEALDWALEGFRAWPAFAANAPLDEADVQTILVPLGEILAMPTVPQDYLQEMAASSWAGIRALAAVALAARALQGNAAPGAWLRRLAADPRDEVRTALETFLRKKAAEAPDALLAMLTSWKQAKQPLSPRAAVLMLHVLPDVPEAYASRGLRLAAAFRDDSRPEVQRALGDALRRFATQGLDEEVLALLTSWIEAPPTPAEAYARALRGSWPRRHRDRALALLTAIENRFGTSRPLRRARQALEATEE
;
A
#
# COMPACT_ATOMS: atom_id res chain seq x y z
N MET A 1 -22.56 -22.16 34.50
CA MET A 1 -22.08 -20.78 34.61
C MET A 1 -20.66 -20.81 35.15
N PRO A 2 -19.62 -20.70 34.31
CA PRO A 2 -18.26 -20.62 34.80
C PRO A 2 -18.03 -19.21 35.38
N LYS A 3 -17.33 -19.16 36.52
CA LYS A 3 -17.02 -17.96 37.30
C LYS A 3 -16.07 -17.03 36.54
N PRO A 4 -16.20 -15.69 36.64
CA PRO A 4 -15.28 -14.77 35.99
C PRO A 4 -13.91 -14.84 36.67
N LEU A 5 -12.85 -14.96 35.86
CA LEU A 5 -11.44 -14.88 36.28
C LEU A 5 -11.04 -13.44 36.65
N GLN A 6 -11.87 -12.73 37.41
CA GLN A 6 -11.56 -11.41 37.97
C GLN A 6 -10.57 -11.46 39.15
N LYS A 7 -9.94 -12.61 39.45
CA LYS A 7 -9.23 -12.83 40.72
C LYS A 7 -7.71 -12.98 40.67
N PHE A 8 -7.05 -12.83 39.52
CA PHE A 8 -5.60 -13.06 39.48
C PHE A 8 -4.68 -11.86 39.30
N LEU A 9 -5.16 -10.69 38.93
CA LEU A 9 -4.33 -9.47 38.97
C LEU A 9 -5.22 -8.30 39.42
N GLY A 10 -5.12 -7.95 40.71
CA GLY A 10 -5.72 -6.72 41.22
C GLY A 10 -5.29 -5.54 40.35
N GLY A 11 -6.24 -4.67 39.99
CA GLY A 11 -6.15 -3.59 39.00
C GLY A 11 -4.99 -2.61 39.16
N ARG A 12 -3.78 -3.11 39.03
CA ARG A 12 -2.55 -2.35 38.86
C ARG A 12 -2.42 -2.14 37.36
N ALA A 13 -2.54 -0.88 36.95
CA ALA A 13 -2.01 -0.43 35.67
C ALA A 13 -0.61 -1.02 35.52
N VAL A 14 -0.38 -1.77 34.44
CA VAL A 14 0.95 -2.32 34.18
C VAL A 14 1.87 -1.13 33.92
N PRO A 15 3.00 -0.99 34.63
CA PRO A 15 3.90 0.15 34.43
C PRO A 15 4.38 0.18 32.98
N ALA A 16 4.22 1.33 32.30
CA ALA A 16 4.62 1.52 30.90
C ALA A 16 6.12 1.25 30.63
N GLU A 17 6.94 1.21 31.68
CA GLU A 17 8.38 0.96 31.62
C GLU A 17 8.77 -0.51 31.43
N LYS A 18 7.80 -1.46 31.40
CA LYS A 18 8.07 -2.91 31.43
C LYS A 18 7.83 -3.70 30.15
N PHE A 19 7.47 -3.08 29.03
CA PHE A 19 7.26 -3.82 27.78
C PHE A 19 8.27 -3.39 26.72
N SER A 20 9.35 -4.17 26.58
CA SER A 20 10.19 -4.08 25.40
C SER A 20 9.43 -4.56 24.15
N PRO A 21 9.77 -4.09 22.94
CA PRO A 21 9.21 -4.62 21.69
C PRO A 21 9.33 -6.14 21.56
N ALA A 22 10.38 -6.72 22.15
CA ALA A 22 10.62 -8.17 22.11
C ALA A 22 9.62 -8.94 22.99
N GLU A 23 9.35 -8.47 24.21
CA GLU A 23 8.38 -9.08 25.11
C GLU A 23 6.97 -8.99 24.53
N LEU A 24 6.59 -7.82 24.00
CA LEU A 24 5.29 -7.65 23.36
C LEU A 24 5.10 -8.63 22.19
N ARG A 25 6.13 -8.86 21.38
CA ARG A 25 6.08 -9.85 20.29
C ARG A 25 5.89 -11.28 20.83
N ILE A 26 6.55 -11.64 21.94
CA ILE A 26 6.43 -12.96 22.56
C ILE A 26 5.01 -13.18 23.10
N ASP A 27 4.47 -12.19 23.82
CA ASP A 27 3.14 -12.25 24.42
C ASP A 27 2.06 -12.30 23.34
N LEU A 28 2.13 -11.39 22.35
CA LEU A 28 1.18 -11.37 21.24
C LEU A 28 1.24 -12.68 20.42
N LYS A 29 2.43 -13.24 20.20
CA LYS A 29 2.58 -14.52 19.50
C LYS A 29 1.98 -15.67 20.28
N SER A 30 2.10 -15.66 21.61
CA SER A 30 1.50 -16.66 22.48
C SER A 30 -0.02 -16.55 22.49
N ALA A 31 -0.55 -15.33 22.65
CA ALA A 31 -1.99 -15.06 22.57
C ALA A 31 -2.58 -15.43 21.19
N ALA A 32 -1.91 -15.04 20.10
CA ALA A 32 -2.34 -15.37 18.74
C ALA A 32 -2.40 -16.89 18.49
N ARG A 33 -1.48 -17.67 19.07
CA ARG A 33 -1.51 -19.14 19.00
C ARG A 33 -2.68 -19.75 19.76
N LEU A 34 -3.06 -19.16 20.89
CA LEU A 34 -4.22 -19.60 21.66
C LEU A 34 -5.53 -19.28 20.92
N GLY A 35 -5.58 -18.15 20.20
CA GLY A 35 -6.78 -17.70 19.49
C GLY A 35 -7.87 -17.16 20.40
N ASP A 36 -7.56 -16.97 21.68
CA ASP A 36 -8.49 -16.42 22.69
C ASP A 36 -8.50 -14.88 22.62
N PRO A 37 -9.65 -14.25 22.34
CA PRO A 37 -9.79 -12.79 22.31
C PRO A 37 -9.34 -12.09 23.59
N GLU A 38 -9.59 -12.67 24.77
CA GLU A 38 -9.20 -12.03 26.05
C GLU A 38 -7.67 -11.96 26.19
N ALA A 39 -6.98 -13.03 25.80
CA ALA A 39 -5.51 -13.06 25.79
C ALA A 39 -4.91 -12.07 24.77
N LEU A 40 -5.56 -11.92 23.61
CA LEU A 40 -5.16 -10.96 22.58
C LEU A 40 -5.34 -9.52 23.07
N ASP A 41 -6.47 -9.21 23.70
CA ASP A 41 -6.73 -7.89 24.27
C ASP A 41 -5.71 -7.55 25.37
N TRP A 42 -5.36 -8.51 26.22
CA TRP A 42 -4.34 -8.31 27.26
C TRP A 42 -2.96 -8.00 26.66
N ALA A 43 -2.55 -8.75 25.63
CA ALA A 43 -1.29 -8.48 24.93
C ALA A 43 -1.30 -7.11 24.23
N LEU A 44 -2.42 -6.72 23.62
CA LEU A 44 -2.58 -5.42 22.96
C LEU A 44 -2.69 -4.25 23.95
N GLU A 45 -3.09 -4.49 25.20
CA GLU A 45 -3.05 -3.46 26.23
C GLU A 45 -1.59 -3.08 26.56
N GLY A 46 -0.67 -4.05 26.56
CA GLY A 46 0.77 -3.78 26.64
C GLY A 46 1.27 -2.92 25.47
N PHE A 47 0.76 -3.15 24.25
CA PHE A 47 1.04 -2.30 23.09
C PHE A 47 0.52 -0.87 23.27
N ARG A 48 -0.72 -0.69 23.76
CA ARG A 48 -1.29 0.64 24.02
C ARG A 48 -0.58 1.39 25.13
N ALA A 49 -0.02 0.70 26.11
CA ALA A 49 0.72 1.31 27.21
C ALA A 49 2.08 1.90 26.78
N TRP A 50 2.57 1.57 25.60
CA TRP A 50 3.90 1.97 25.15
C TRP A 50 3.91 3.46 24.75
N PRO A 51 4.83 4.30 25.29
CA PRO A 51 4.89 5.75 25.03
C PRO A 51 4.62 6.24 23.61
N ALA A 52 5.17 5.58 22.58
CA ALA A 52 4.96 5.97 21.19
C ALA A 52 3.49 5.82 20.73
N PHE A 53 2.73 4.94 21.37
CA PHE A 53 1.38 4.56 20.98
C PHE A 53 0.31 5.08 21.95
N ALA A 54 0.64 5.29 23.22
CA ALA A 54 -0.30 5.61 24.30
C ALA A 54 -1.18 6.85 24.07
N ALA A 55 -0.70 7.81 23.28
CA ALA A 55 -1.45 9.01 22.93
C ALA A 55 -2.22 8.90 21.59
N ASN A 56 -2.20 7.74 20.92
CA ASN A 56 -2.66 7.59 19.53
C ASN A 56 -2.03 8.64 18.59
N ALA A 57 -0.79 9.04 18.92
CA ALA A 57 -0.02 10.01 18.16
C ALA A 57 0.33 9.45 16.77
N PRO A 58 0.56 10.31 15.76
CA PRO A 58 1.12 9.87 14.49
C PRO A 58 2.45 9.15 14.73
N LEU A 59 2.65 8.04 14.03
CA LEU A 59 3.85 7.23 14.11
C LEU A 59 4.75 7.52 12.90
N ASP A 60 6.05 7.44 13.11
CA ASP A 60 6.99 7.55 12.01
C ASP A 60 7.11 6.24 11.21
N GLU A 61 7.79 6.30 10.07
CA GLU A 61 7.94 5.15 9.19
C GLU A 61 8.79 4.04 9.84
N ALA A 62 9.75 4.38 10.70
CA ALA A 62 10.62 3.41 11.35
C ALA A 62 9.83 2.54 12.35
N ASP A 63 8.94 3.15 13.14
CA ASP A 63 8.03 2.45 14.05
C ASP A 63 7.05 1.56 13.26
N VAL A 64 6.53 2.04 12.14
CA VAL A 64 5.67 1.22 11.28
C VAL A 64 6.40 -0.05 10.81
N GLN A 65 7.60 0.10 10.28
CA GLN A 65 8.39 -1.01 9.73
C GLN A 65 8.87 -1.98 10.81
N THR A 66 9.33 -1.46 11.95
CA THR A 66 9.97 -2.28 12.98
C THR A 66 9.00 -2.82 14.01
N ILE A 67 7.83 -2.22 14.20
CA ILE A 67 6.87 -2.62 15.24
C ILE A 67 5.57 -3.11 14.62
N LEU A 68 4.86 -2.24 13.88
CA LEU A 68 3.50 -2.54 13.42
C LEU A 68 3.46 -3.71 12.44
N VAL A 69 4.33 -3.71 11.42
CA VAL A 69 4.33 -4.77 10.41
C VAL A 69 4.61 -6.14 11.03
N PRO A 70 5.67 -6.35 11.85
CA PRO A 70 5.92 -7.64 12.48
C PRO A 70 4.79 -8.11 13.42
N LEU A 71 4.19 -7.20 14.20
CA LEU A 71 3.09 -7.55 15.11
C LEU A 71 1.80 -7.89 14.33
N GLY A 72 1.50 -7.15 13.26
CA GLY A 72 0.39 -7.46 12.38
C GLY A 72 0.55 -8.81 11.66
N GLU A 73 1.78 -9.17 11.26
CA GLU A 73 2.08 -10.49 10.69
C GLU A 73 1.81 -11.62 11.70
N ILE A 74 2.07 -11.40 13.00
CA ILE A 74 1.74 -12.37 14.06
C ILE A 74 0.22 -12.57 14.15
N LEU A 75 -0.56 -11.49 14.10
CA LEU A 75 -2.02 -11.53 14.17
C LEU A 75 -2.69 -12.18 12.95
N ALA A 76 -1.95 -12.39 11.86
CA ALA A 76 -2.45 -13.10 10.69
C ALA A 76 -2.69 -14.59 10.94
N MET A 77 -2.15 -15.18 12.02
CA MET A 77 -2.28 -16.61 12.34
C MET A 77 -3.74 -17.09 12.25
N PRO A 78 -4.03 -18.25 11.62
CA PRO A 78 -5.40 -18.72 11.42
C PRO A 78 -6.24 -18.89 12.70
N THR A 79 -5.58 -19.10 13.84
CA THR A 79 -6.19 -19.22 15.17
C THR A 79 -6.80 -17.92 15.67
N VAL A 80 -6.35 -16.75 15.21
CA VAL A 80 -6.95 -15.47 15.59
C VAL A 80 -8.34 -15.35 14.92
N PRO A 81 -9.43 -15.05 15.63
CA PRO A 81 -10.74 -14.95 15.00
C PRO A 81 -10.80 -13.86 13.93
N GLN A 82 -11.45 -14.16 12.80
CA GLN A 82 -11.60 -13.18 11.71
C GLN A 82 -12.40 -11.94 12.17
N ASP A 83 -13.44 -12.13 12.98
CA ASP A 83 -14.26 -11.03 13.48
C ASP A 83 -13.49 -10.14 14.45
N TYR A 84 -12.57 -10.70 15.24
CA TYR A 84 -11.65 -9.93 16.08
C TYR A 84 -10.79 -8.96 15.25
N LEU A 85 -10.23 -9.42 14.12
CA LEU A 85 -9.47 -8.54 13.23
C LEU A 85 -10.34 -7.45 12.58
N GLN A 86 -11.63 -7.73 12.34
CA GLN A 86 -12.57 -6.73 11.81
C GLN A 86 -12.91 -5.67 12.85
N GLU A 87 -13.09 -6.07 14.11
CA GLU A 87 -13.27 -5.15 15.25
C GLU A 87 -12.02 -4.28 15.43
N MET A 88 -10.83 -4.86 15.36
CA MET A 88 -9.57 -4.11 15.38
C MET A 88 -9.50 -3.10 14.22
N ALA A 89 -9.93 -3.47 13.02
CA ALA A 89 -9.98 -2.58 11.86
C ALA A 89 -10.99 -1.43 12.02
N ALA A 90 -11.95 -1.55 12.93
CA ALA A 90 -12.89 -0.49 13.29
C ALA A 90 -12.46 0.35 14.50
N SER A 91 -11.33 0.02 15.13
CA SER A 91 -10.85 0.70 16.35
C SER A 91 -10.65 2.21 16.15
N SER A 92 -10.86 2.99 17.19
CA SER A 92 -10.50 4.41 17.22
C SER A 92 -8.97 4.65 17.18
N TRP A 93 -8.17 3.64 17.51
CA TRP A 93 -6.72 3.72 17.57
C TRP A 93 -6.08 3.36 16.24
N ALA A 94 -5.27 4.28 15.69
CA ALA A 94 -4.62 4.11 14.40
C ALA A 94 -3.63 2.94 14.40
N GLY A 95 -2.84 2.80 15.47
CA GLY A 95 -1.92 1.66 15.62
C GLY A 95 -2.64 0.31 15.56
N ILE A 96 -3.80 0.18 16.23
CA ILE A 96 -4.60 -1.05 16.20
C ILE A 96 -5.16 -1.33 14.79
N ARG A 97 -5.66 -0.29 14.10
CA ARG A 97 -6.11 -0.43 12.71
C ARG A 97 -4.97 -0.81 11.76
N ALA A 98 -3.76 -0.30 11.98
CA ALA A 98 -2.58 -0.64 11.19
C ALA A 98 -2.18 -2.12 11.38
N LEU A 99 -2.20 -2.62 12.62
CA LEU A 99 -2.01 -4.05 12.91
C LEU A 99 -3.05 -4.91 12.18
N ALA A 100 -4.32 -4.51 12.23
CA ALA A 100 -5.40 -5.19 11.53
C ALA A 100 -5.22 -5.17 10.01
N ALA A 101 -4.76 -4.04 9.43
CA ALA A 101 -4.51 -3.91 8.00
C ALA A 101 -3.47 -4.93 7.52
N VAL A 102 -2.37 -5.07 8.25
CA VAL A 102 -1.32 -6.05 7.96
C VAL A 102 -1.85 -7.48 8.11
N ALA A 103 -2.53 -7.79 9.23
CA ALA A 103 -3.05 -9.13 9.50
C ALA A 103 -4.09 -9.58 8.45
N LEU A 104 -5.03 -8.70 8.12
CA LEU A 104 -6.06 -8.95 7.11
C LEU A 104 -5.45 -9.09 5.71
N ALA A 105 -4.41 -8.32 5.39
CA ALA A 105 -3.71 -8.40 4.11
C ALA A 105 -2.97 -9.73 3.97
N ALA A 106 -2.27 -10.16 5.03
CA ALA A 106 -1.60 -11.45 5.08
C ALA A 106 -2.59 -12.60 4.85
N ARG A 107 -3.78 -12.56 5.48
CA ARG A 107 -4.83 -13.56 5.26
C ARG A 107 -5.40 -13.53 3.85
N ALA A 108 -5.58 -12.34 3.27
CA ALA A 108 -6.05 -12.22 1.90
C ALA A 108 -5.06 -12.84 0.90
N LEU A 109 -3.76 -12.63 1.12
CA LEU A 109 -2.71 -13.25 0.29
C LEU A 109 -2.63 -14.78 0.47
N GLN A 110 -3.13 -15.32 1.59
CA GLN A 110 -3.27 -16.76 1.82
C GLN A 110 -4.56 -17.35 1.23
N GLY A 111 -5.35 -16.56 0.48
CA GLY A 111 -6.55 -17.02 -0.22
C GLY A 111 -7.86 -16.79 0.53
N ASN A 112 -7.85 -16.14 1.69
CA ASN A 112 -9.08 -15.74 2.37
C ASN A 112 -9.68 -14.50 1.70
N ALA A 113 -10.81 -14.62 0.99
CA ALA A 113 -11.43 -13.49 0.29
C ALA A 113 -12.23 -12.53 1.20
N ALA A 114 -12.61 -12.96 2.41
CA ALA A 114 -13.43 -12.18 3.35
C ALA A 114 -12.87 -10.77 3.70
N PRO A 115 -11.54 -10.54 3.80
CA PRO A 115 -10.97 -9.24 4.12
C PRO A 115 -11.10 -8.16 3.04
N GLY A 116 -11.55 -8.48 1.82
CA GLY A 116 -11.45 -7.56 0.67
C GLY A 116 -12.07 -6.17 0.89
N ALA A 117 -13.28 -6.10 1.46
CA ALA A 117 -13.92 -4.82 1.76
C ALA A 117 -13.19 -4.02 2.86
N TRP A 118 -12.73 -4.71 3.89
CA TRP A 118 -11.98 -4.12 5.00
C TRP A 118 -10.63 -3.57 4.55
N LEU A 119 -9.90 -4.30 3.72
CA LEU A 119 -8.61 -3.84 3.21
C LEU A 119 -8.75 -2.61 2.32
N ARG A 120 -9.81 -2.53 1.50
CA ARG A 120 -10.09 -1.32 0.71
C ARG A 120 -10.41 -0.12 1.60
N ARG A 121 -11.10 -0.33 2.72
CA ARG A 121 -11.35 0.71 3.74
C ARG A 121 -10.04 1.15 4.41
N LEU A 122 -9.18 0.22 4.79
CA LEU A 122 -7.89 0.51 5.45
C LEU A 122 -6.88 1.14 4.49
N ALA A 123 -6.87 0.77 3.22
CA ALA A 123 -6.12 1.47 2.17
C ALA A 123 -6.61 2.92 1.96
N ALA A 124 -7.85 3.20 2.37
CA ALA A 124 -8.45 4.53 2.34
C ALA A 124 -8.41 5.26 3.70
N ASP A 125 -7.78 4.66 4.74
CA ASP A 125 -7.79 5.20 6.11
C ASP A 125 -7.28 6.64 6.13
N PRO A 126 -7.87 7.56 6.92
CA PRO A 126 -7.39 8.94 7.00
C PRO A 126 -5.98 9.04 7.62
N ARG A 127 -5.56 8.08 8.44
CA ARG A 127 -4.25 8.08 9.11
C ARG A 127 -3.18 7.49 8.21
N ASP A 128 -2.04 8.17 8.12
CA ASP A 128 -0.97 7.82 7.19
C ASP A 128 -0.28 6.53 7.63
N GLU A 129 -0.04 6.35 8.93
CA GLU A 129 0.60 5.16 9.50
C GLU A 129 -0.16 3.85 9.21
N VAL A 130 -1.49 3.90 9.08
CA VAL A 130 -2.31 2.73 8.70
C VAL A 130 -2.05 2.36 7.24
N ARG A 131 -2.03 3.37 6.37
CA ARG A 131 -1.77 3.18 4.94
C ARG A 131 -0.32 2.77 4.70
N THR A 132 0.64 3.37 5.39
CA THR A 132 2.05 3.01 5.34
C THR A 132 2.26 1.58 5.80
N ALA A 133 1.66 1.14 6.91
CA ALA A 133 1.79 -0.24 7.38
C ALA A 133 1.29 -1.26 6.33
N LEU A 134 0.12 -0.98 5.73
CA LEU A 134 -0.43 -1.80 4.67
C LEU A 134 0.46 -1.78 3.42
N GLU A 135 0.89 -0.60 2.97
CA GLU A 135 1.77 -0.43 1.80
C GLU A 135 3.09 -1.17 2.01
N THR A 136 3.81 -0.92 3.10
CA THR A 136 5.07 -1.59 3.46
C THR A 136 4.91 -3.11 3.44
N PHE A 137 3.86 -3.63 4.06
CA PHE A 137 3.60 -5.06 4.06
C PHE A 137 3.33 -5.61 2.66
N LEU A 138 2.48 -4.96 1.86
CA LEU A 138 2.17 -5.42 0.51
C LEU A 138 3.38 -5.34 -0.44
N ARG A 139 4.22 -4.32 -0.31
CA ARG A 139 5.48 -4.19 -1.06
C ARG A 139 6.44 -5.32 -0.72
N LYS A 140 6.60 -5.66 0.57
CA LYS A 140 7.36 -6.84 1.01
C LYS A 140 6.81 -8.12 0.35
N LYS A 141 5.48 -8.29 0.35
CA LYS A 141 4.82 -9.48 -0.22
C LYS A 141 4.76 -9.50 -1.74
N ALA A 142 5.04 -8.39 -2.43
CA ALA A 142 5.08 -8.35 -3.88
C ALA A 142 6.14 -9.32 -4.44
N ALA A 143 7.28 -9.45 -3.76
CA ALA A 143 8.31 -10.42 -4.12
C ALA A 143 7.96 -11.87 -3.71
N GLU A 144 7.29 -12.05 -2.57
CA GLU A 144 7.03 -13.38 -1.99
C GLU A 144 5.80 -14.09 -2.60
N ALA A 145 4.76 -13.34 -2.94
CA ALA A 145 3.48 -13.87 -3.42
C ALA A 145 2.85 -12.96 -4.51
N PRO A 146 3.54 -12.70 -5.63
CA PRO A 146 3.09 -11.76 -6.66
C PRO A 146 1.74 -12.12 -7.29
N ASP A 147 1.47 -13.41 -7.50
CA ASP A 147 0.19 -13.85 -8.07
C ASP A 147 -1.00 -13.55 -7.15
N ALA A 148 -0.88 -13.90 -5.88
CA ALA A 148 -1.92 -13.64 -4.88
C ALA A 148 -2.13 -12.14 -4.70
N LEU A 149 -1.04 -11.37 -4.67
CA LEU A 149 -1.10 -9.91 -4.60
C LEU A 149 -1.84 -9.32 -5.81
N LEU A 150 -1.43 -9.67 -7.03
CA LEU A 150 -2.06 -9.15 -8.24
C LEU A 150 -3.52 -9.59 -8.36
N ALA A 151 -3.87 -10.81 -7.95
CA ALA A 151 -5.25 -11.28 -7.90
C ALA A 151 -6.10 -10.44 -6.93
N MET A 152 -5.58 -10.21 -5.71
CA MET A 152 -6.23 -9.36 -4.72
C MET A 152 -6.42 -7.92 -5.23
N LEU A 153 -5.36 -7.28 -5.72
CA LEU A 153 -5.44 -5.91 -6.25
C LEU A 153 -6.36 -5.80 -7.48
N THR A 154 -6.39 -6.82 -8.34
CA THR A 154 -7.34 -6.89 -9.46
C THR A 154 -8.78 -6.90 -8.95
N SER A 155 -9.08 -7.73 -7.95
CA SER A 155 -10.41 -7.80 -7.33
C SER A 155 -10.84 -6.44 -6.74
N TRP A 156 -9.90 -5.68 -6.17
CA TRP A 156 -10.20 -4.35 -5.62
C TRP A 156 -10.58 -3.36 -6.71
N LYS A 157 -9.91 -3.42 -7.86
CA LYS A 157 -10.20 -2.58 -9.03
C LYS A 157 -11.53 -2.93 -9.69
N GLN A 158 -11.91 -4.21 -9.66
CA GLN A 158 -13.14 -4.73 -10.29
C GLN A 158 -14.37 -4.68 -9.36
N ALA A 159 -14.19 -4.33 -8.09
CA ALA A 159 -15.30 -4.25 -7.15
C ALA A 159 -16.32 -3.18 -7.59
N LYS A 160 -17.61 -3.43 -7.27
CA LYS A 160 -18.73 -2.55 -7.67
C LYS A 160 -18.57 -1.10 -7.19
N GLN A 161 -18.03 -0.91 -5.98
CA GLN A 161 -17.75 0.42 -5.45
C GLN A 161 -16.44 0.93 -6.05
N PRO A 162 -16.34 2.20 -6.48
CA PRO A 162 -15.09 2.75 -6.97
C PRO A 162 -14.03 2.81 -5.86
N LEU A 163 -12.76 2.74 -6.23
CA LEU A 163 -11.66 2.94 -5.29
C LEU A 163 -11.59 4.40 -4.84
N SER A 164 -11.35 4.60 -3.54
CA SER A 164 -10.98 5.91 -3.05
C SER A 164 -9.64 6.35 -3.66
N PRO A 165 -9.35 7.66 -3.72
CA PRO A 165 -8.09 8.13 -4.29
C PRO A 165 -6.88 7.59 -3.51
N ARG A 166 -6.98 7.55 -2.18
CA ARG A 166 -5.92 6.99 -1.30
C ARG A 166 -5.65 5.51 -1.58
N ALA A 167 -6.71 4.71 -1.74
CA ALA A 167 -6.55 3.30 -2.05
C ALA A 167 -5.95 3.08 -3.45
N ALA A 168 -6.35 3.89 -4.43
CA ALA A 168 -5.77 3.86 -5.78
C ALA A 168 -4.26 4.22 -5.76
N VAL A 169 -3.88 5.27 -5.02
CA VAL A 169 -2.47 5.66 -4.84
C VAL A 169 -1.66 4.53 -4.21
N LEU A 170 -2.15 3.92 -3.13
CA LEU A 170 -1.47 2.79 -2.48
C LEU A 170 -1.27 1.62 -3.46
N MET A 171 -2.29 1.28 -4.25
CA MET A 171 -2.16 0.25 -5.28
C MET A 171 -1.06 0.59 -6.28
N LEU A 172 -1.04 1.82 -6.81
CA LEU A 172 -0.04 2.27 -7.77
C LEU A 172 1.38 2.32 -7.19
N HIS A 173 1.54 2.52 -5.88
CA HIS A 173 2.84 2.41 -5.22
C HIS A 173 3.34 0.98 -5.09
N VAL A 174 2.44 0.01 -4.87
CA VAL A 174 2.78 -1.40 -4.66
C VAL A 174 3.08 -2.11 -5.99
N LEU A 175 2.32 -1.81 -7.05
CA LEU A 175 2.37 -2.56 -8.32
C LEU A 175 3.77 -2.67 -8.93
N PRO A 176 4.63 -1.63 -8.93
CA PRO A 176 5.98 -1.76 -9.47
C PRO A 176 6.91 -2.64 -8.62
N ASP A 177 6.57 -3.04 -7.40
CA ASP A 177 7.45 -3.91 -6.59
C ASP A 177 7.29 -5.41 -6.90
N VAL A 178 6.43 -5.79 -7.86
CA VAL A 178 6.35 -7.19 -8.32
C VAL A 178 7.60 -7.58 -9.12
N PRO A 179 8.04 -8.85 -9.09
CA PRO A 179 9.18 -9.31 -9.87
C PRO A 179 8.96 -9.13 -11.38
N GLU A 180 10.06 -9.08 -12.14
CA GLU A 180 10.07 -8.87 -13.60
C GLU A 180 9.11 -9.79 -14.35
N ALA A 181 9.06 -11.08 -13.99
CA ALA A 181 8.14 -12.07 -14.57
C ALA A 181 6.65 -11.70 -14.46
N TYR A 182 6.29 -10.80 -13.53
CA TYR A 182 4.94 -10.32 -13.29
C TYR A 182 4.76 -8.85 -13.67
N ALA A 183 5.84 -8.15 -14.03
CA ALA A 183 5.85 -6.70 -14.21
C ALA A 183 4.87 -6.26 -15.31
N SER A 184 4.78 -6.97 -16.44
CA SER A 184 3.81 -6.64 -17.51
C SER A 184 2.35 -6.79 -17.05
N ARG A 185 2.07 -7.73 -16.13
CA ARG A 185 0.74 -7.85 -15.50
C ARG A 185 0.48 -6.70 -14.52
N GLY A 186 1.48 -6.32 -13.74
CA GLY A 186 1.42 -5.12 -12.88
C GLY A 186 1.19 -3.85 -13.68
N LEU A 187 1.89 -3.67 -14.79
CA LEU A 187 1.76 -2.53 -15.72
C LEU A 187 0.36 -2.44 -16.31
N ARG A 188 -0.21 -3.58 -16.78
CA ARG A 188 -1.60 -3.62 -17.27
C ARG A 188 -2.61 -3.22 -16.21
N LEU A 189 -2.40 -3.62 -14.95
CA LEU A 189 -3.28 -3.23 -13.85
C LEU A 189 -3.12 -1.74 -13.50
N ALA A 190 -1.90 -1.20 -13.54
CA ALA A 190 -1.67 0.24 -13.38
C ALA A 190 -2.34 1.06 -14.51
N ALA A 191 -2.25 0.57 -15.75
CA ALA A 191 -2.88 1.20 -16.90
C ALA A 191 -4.41 1.34 -16.77
N ALA A 192 -5.06 0.48 -15.97
CA ALA A 192 -6.49 0.57 -15.70
C ALA A 192 -6.89 1.80 -14.87
N PHE A 193 -5.93 2.61 -14.39
CA PHE A 193 -6.14 3.89 -13.73
C PHE A 193 -6.00 5.10 -14.66
N ARG A 194 -5.74 4.89 -15.95
CA ARG A 194 -5.57 5.96 -16.94
C ARG A 194 -6.69 7.00 -16.91
N ASP A 195 -7.93 6.55 -16.86
CA ASP A 195 -9.11 7.44 -16.97
C ASP A 195 -9.50 8.08 -15.62
N ASP A 196 -8.71 7.88 -14.56
CA ASP A 196 -8.97 8.46 -13.25
C ASP A 196 -8.65 9.95 -13.23
N SER A 197 -9.65 10.83 -13.19
CA SER A 197 -9.41 12.28 -13.30
C SER A 197 -8.74 12.93 -12.09
N ARG A 198 -8.52 12.18 -11.00
CA ARG A 198 -8.03 12.73 -9.73
C ARG A 198 -6.52 13.00 -9.78
N PRO A 199 -6.05 14.22 -9.46
CA PRO A 199 -4.64 14.59 -9.61
C PRO A 199 -3.66 13.68 -8.86
N GLU A 200 -3.98 13.28 -7.64
CA GLU A 200 -3.15 12.40 -6.81
C GLU A 200 -2.99 11.00 -7.43
N VAL A 201 -4.03 10.45 -8.05
CA VAL A 201 -3.98 9.15 -8.74
C VAL A 201 -3.16 9.27 -10.01
N GLN A 202 -3.33 10.35 -10.77
CA GLN A 202 -2.55 10.61 -11.99
C GLN A 202 -1.06 10.80 -11.71
N ARG A 203 -0.71 11.43 -10.59
CA ARG A 203 0.68 11.53 -10.14
C ARG A 203 1.26 10.16 -9.82
N ALA A 204 0.55 9.38 -9.00
CA ALA A 204 0.97 8.02 -8.63
C ALA A 204 1.07 7.10 -9.86
N LEU A 205 0.18 7.25 -10.85
CA LEU A 205 0.23 6.51 -12.10
C LEU A 205 1.49 6.85 -12.88
N GLY A 206 1.80 8.13 -13.07
CA GLY A 206 3.04 8.55 -13.71
C GLY A 206 4.30 8.03 -13.00
N ASP A 207 4.31 8.07 -11.67
CA ASP A 207 5.43 7.53 -10.87
C ASP A 207 5.55 6.00 -10.99
N ALA A 208 4.42 5.28 -11.04
CA ALA A 208 4.39 3.83 -11.26
C ALA A 208 4.90 3.44 -12.65
N LEU A 209 4.44 4.12 -13.71
CA LEU A 209 4.91 3.90 -15.09
C LEU A 209 6.42 4.13 -15.22
N ARG A 210 6.93 5.20 -14.58
CA ARG A 210 8.37 5.45 -14.53
C ARG A 210 9.12 4.29 -13.86
N ARG A 211 8.61 3.77 -12.74
CA ARG A 211 9.22 2.64 -12.03
C ARG A 211 9.24 1.37 -12.88
N PHE A 212 8.14 1.04 -13.58
CA PHE A 212 8.12 -0.07 -14.54
C PHE A 212 9.15 0.12 -15.66
N ALA A 213 9.25 1.32 -16.24
CA ALA A 213 10.24 1.60 -17.28
C ALA A 213 11.68 1.44 -16.78
N THR A 214 11.98 1.89 -15.55
CA THR A 214 13.31 1.69 -14.94
C THR A 214 13.62 0.22 -14.62
N GLN A 215 12.61 -0.64 -14.54
CA GLN A 215 12.74 -2.08 -14.31
C GLN A 215 12.88 -2.91 -15.60
N GLY A 216 13.00 -2.27 -16.76
CA GLY A 216 13.18 -2.95 -18.04
C GLY A 216 11.92 -3.05 -18.90
N LEU A 217 10.79 -2.47 -18.46
CA LEU A 217 9.56 -2.38 -19.27
C LEU A 217 9.44 -1.04 -20.02
N ASP A 218 10.55 -0.39 -20.37
CA ASP A 218 10.53 0.91 -21.03
C ASP A 218 9.85 0.88 -22.40
N GLU A 219 10.08 -0.16 -23.19
CA GLU A 219 9.40 -0.38 -24.47
C GLU A 219 7.88 -0.54 -24.32
N GLU A 220 7.45 -1.34 -23.35
CA GLU A 220 6.02 -1.55 -23.04
C GLU A 220 5.37 -0.26 -22.52
N VAL A 221 6.06 0.48 -21.66
CA VAL A 221 5.58 1.77 -21.15
C VAL A 221 5.46 2.79 -22.28
N LEU A 222 6.43 2.88 -23.20
CA LEU A 222 6.32 3.78 -24.35
C LEU A 222 5.18 3.39 -25.28
N ALA A 223 5.02 2.10 -25.59
CA ALA A 223 3.91 1.62 -26.40
C ALA A 223 2.56 1.94 -25.75
N LEU A 224 2.45 1.75 -24.43
CA LEU A 224 1.27 2.10 -23.66
C LEU A 224 0.97 3.60 -23.73
N LEU A 225 1.96 4.46 -23.47
CA LEU A 225 1.79 5.91 -23.56
C LEU A 225 1.41 6.36 -24.97
N THR A 226 2.01 5.77 -26.02
CA THR A 226 1.62 6.06 -27.41
C THR A 226 0.15 5.70 -27.66
N SER A 227 -0.30 4.53 -27.20
CA SER A 227 -1.71 4.11 -27.35
C SER A 227 -2.71 5.05 -26.68
N TRP A 228 -2.26 5.76 -25.64
CA TRP A 228 -3.12 6.67 -24.89
C TRP A 228 -3.35 8.02 -25.56
N ILE A 229 -2.59 8.38 -26.60
CA ILE A 229 -2.76 9.65 -27.32
C ILE A 229 -4.13 9.69 -28.01
N GLU A 230 -4.58 8.55 -28.53
CA GLU A 230 -5.77 8.48 -29.37
C GLU A 230 -7.09 8.51 -28.60
N ALA A 231 -7.07 8.31 -27.28
CA ALA A 231 -8.29 8.26 -26.48
C ALA A 231 -8.29 9.36 -25.38
N PRO A 232 -9.29 10.26 -25.34
CA PRO A 232 -9.50 11.13 -24.19
C PRO A 232 -10.08 10.35 -23.00
N PRO A 233 -9.85 10.80 -21.74
CA PRO A 233 -9.10 11.98 -21.34
C PRO A 233 -7.58 11.77 -21.38
N THR A 234 -6.84 12.86 -21.54
CA THR A 234 -5.38 12.83 -21.62
C THR A 234 -4.76 13.09 -20.25
N PRO A 235 -4.09 12.11 -19.64
CA PRO A 235 -3.46 12.29 -18.36
C PRO A 235 -2.11 13.04 -18.48
N ALA A 236 -2.14 14.33 -18.85
CA ALA A 236 -0.93 15.12 -19.13
C ALA A 236 0.09 15.09 -17.97
N GLU A 237 -0.38 15.08 -16.72
CA GLU A 237 0.47 14.92 -15.53
C GLU A 237 1.13 13.53 -15.46
N ALA A 238 0.39 12.45 -15.78
CA ALA A 238 0.97 11.11 -15.79
C ALA A 238 2.00 10.94 -16.91
N TYR A 239 1.75 11.48 -18.11
CA TYR A 239 2.74 11.50 -19.19
C TYR A 239 4.02 12.23 -18.75
N ALA A 240 3.86 13.46 -18.26
CA ALA A 240 4.99 14.29 -17.87
C ALA A 240 5.78 13.68 -16.70
N ARG A 241 5.14 12.93 -15.81
CA ARG A 241 5.83 12.21 -14.72
C ARG A 241 6.46 10.91 -15.17
N ALA A 242 5.77 10.12 -15.99
CA ALA A 242 6.29 8.87 -16.54
C ALA A 242 7.60 9.13 -17.30
N LEU A 243 7.64 10.19 -18.11
CA LEU A 243 8.80 10.59 -18.91
C LEU A 243 9.86 11.41 -18.15
N ARG A 244 9.84 11.40 -16.81
CA ARG A 244 10.94 12.00 -16.00
C ARG A 244 12.05 11.01 -15.74
N GLY A 245 13.27 11.54 -15.64
CA GLY A 245 14.47 10.80 -15.27
C GLY A 245 15.32 10.43 -16.47
N SER A 246 16.25 9.51 -16.28
CA SER A 246 17.22 9.10 -17.30
C SER A 246 16.65 8.05 -18.27
N TRP A 247 15.68 7.23 -17.85
CA TRP A 247 15.19 6.11 -18.67
C TRP A 247 14.69 6.49 -20.08
N PRO A 248 13.96 7.62 -20.29
CA PRO A 248 13.46 7.94 -21.62
C PRO A 248 14.57 8.47 -22.54
N ARG A 249 15.76 8.80 -22.01
CA ARG A 249 16.93 9.16 -22.83
C ARG A 249 17.43 7.98 -23.66
N ARG A 250 17.24 6.74 -23.19
CA ARG A 250 17.52 5.52 -23.98
C ARG A 250 16.65 5.43 -25.24
N HIS A 251 15.51 6.13 -25.23
CA HIS A 251 14.52 6.17 -26.30
C HIS A 251 14.21 7.62 -26.72
N ARG A 252 15.23 8.48 -26.72
CA ARG A 252 15.08 9.93 -26.83
C ARG A 252 14.14 10.36 -27.96
N ASP A 253 14.39 9.89 -29.18
CA ASP A 253 13.61 10.29 -30.35
C ASP A 253 12.14 9.94 -30.22
N ARG A 254 11.86 8.73 -29.71
CA ARG A 254 10.49 8.25 -29.52
C ARG A 254 9.79 8.96 -28.36
N ALA A 255 10.50 9.27 -27.28
CA ALA A 255 9.98 10.07 -26.18
C ALA A 255 9.69 11.53 -26.59
N LEU A 256 10.55 12.15 -27.42
CA LEU A 256 10.33 13.48 -27.97
C LEU A 256 9.17 13.50 -28.97
N ALA A 257 9.06 12.48 -29.83
CA ALA A 257 7.93 12.33 -30.75
C ALA A 257 6.61 12.19 -29.97
N LEU A 258 6.61 11.41 -28.88
CA LEU A 258 5.47 11.25 -27.98
C LEU A 258 5.06 12.58 -27.33
N LEU A 259 6.02 13.33 -26.75
CA LEU A 259 5.75 14.65 -26.18
C LEU A 259 5.18 15.62 -27.22
N THR A 260 5.76 15.66 -28.42
CA THR A 260 5.30 16.50 -29.53
C THR A 260 3.87 16.15 -29.92
N ALA A 261 3.54 14.85 -30.04
CA ALA A 261 2.19 14.40 -30.37
C ALA A 261 1.17 14.82 -29.30
N ILE A 262 1.53 14.72 -28.02
CA ILE A 262 0.67 15.15 -26.91
C ILE A 262 0.47 16.68 -26.94
N GLU A 263 1.53 17.45 -27.12
CA GLU A 263 1.48 18.92 -27.20
C GLU A 263 0.62 19.39 -28.37
N ASN A 264 0.76 18.77 -29.55
CA ASN A 264 -0.01 19.11 -30.73
C ASN A 264 -1.51 18.86 -30.55
N ARG A 265 -1.86 17.79 -29.82
CA ARG A 265 -3.26 17.37 -29.67
C ARG A 265 -3.98 18.04 -28.50
N PHE A 266 -3.27 18.26 -27.39
CA PHE A 266 -3.88 18.71 -26.13
C PHE A 266 -3.35 20.06 -25.64
N GLY A 267 -2.43 20.66 -26.40
CA GLY A 267 -1.77 21.89 -26.04
C GLY A 267 -0.58 21.68 -25.11
N THR A 268 0.28 22.71 -25.05
CA THR A 268 1.46 22.71 -24.21
C THR A 268 1.11 22.98 -22.75
N SER A 269 1.66 22.17 -21.83
CA SER A 269 1.52 22.39 -20.39
C SER A 269 2.88 22.61 -19.72
N ARG A 270 2.90 23.24 -18.52
CA ARG A 270 4.15 23.42 -17.76
C ARG A 270 4.83 22.07 -17.43
N PRO A 271 4.12 20.99 -17.04
CA PRO A 271 4.72 19.68 -16.86
C PRO A 271 5.37 19.12 -18.14
N LEU A 272 4.69 19.21 -19.30
CA LEU A 272 5.21 18.69 -20.57
C LEU A 272 6.47 19.45 -21.02
N ARG A 273 6.48 20.78 -20.91
CA ARG A 273 7.69 21.59 -21.19
C ARG A 273 8.88 21.20 -20.34
N ARG A 274 8.67 20.93 -19.05
CA ARG A 274 9.75 20.49 -18.15
C ARG A 274 10.28 19.11 -18.51
N ALA A 275 9.40 18.18 -18.88
CA ALA A 275 9.80 16.85 -19.34
C ALA A 275 10.62 16.94 -20.63
N ARG A 276 10.18 17.78 -21.58
CA ARG A 276 10.89 18.05 -22.83
C ARG A 276 12.27 18.66 -22.59
N GLN A 277 12.35 19.72 -21.77
CA GLN A 277 13.62 20.35 -21.40
C GLN A 277 14.59 19.35 -20.76
N ALA A 278 14.11 18.45 -19.89
CA ALA A 278 14.95 17.44 -19.26
C ALA A 278 15.49 16.38 -20.24
N LEU A 279 14.76 16.11 -21.33
CA LEU A 279 15.18 15.20 -22.42
C LEU A 279 16.10 15.88 -23.43
N GLU A 280 15.89 17.18 -23.68
CA GLU A 280 16.69 17.97 -24.62
C GLU A 280 18.01 18.46 -24.01
N ALA A 281 18.07 18.61 -22.68
CA ALA A 281 19.29 18.87 -21.94
C ALA A 281 20.24 17.67 -22.07
N THR A 282 21.08 17.74 -23.11
CA THR A 282 22.19 16.82 -23.36
C THR A 282 23.35 17.18 -22.42
N GLU A 283 24.05 16.17 -21.92
CA GLU A 283 25.23 16.26 -21.06
C GLU A 283 26.34 17.11 -21.71
N GLU A 284 26.80 18.14 -20.99
CA GLU A 284 28.21 18.54 -20.98
C GLU A 284 29.02 17.50 -20.20
#